data_AF-A0A7S3MST8-F1
#
_entry.id   AF-A0A7S3MST8-F1
#
_cell.length_a   1.000
_cell.length_b   1.000
_cell.length_c   1.000
_cell.angle_alpha   90.00
_cell.angle_beta   90.00
_cell.angle_gamma   90.00
#
_symmetry.space_group_name_H-M   'P 1'
#
loop_
_entity.id
_entity.type
_entity.pdbx_description
1 polymer ?
#
loop_
_entity_poly.entity_id
_entity_poly.type
_entity_poly.pdbx_seq_one_letter_code
_entity_poly.pdbx_strand_id
1 'polypeptide(L)'
;VTTIFYYGAAIGFYGGDVLKMKDDLAVLKPTLFVSVPRIYSKFYLKIKAGMDEATGCKKCLVGKACTTKLNNLKSDCSYTSGLWDAIVFKKTKAILGGNCTRMIVGSAPISETIMDFMKIAMCCPFIEGYGQTESTGASFCTHDSDPKAGHVGGPICALEYKLEDVADMNYTSEDKDKDTKLPAPRGEVCIRGHAVFLGYYKDRSKTSETIDKDGWLHTGDVGTILPNGALKIIDRKKNIFKLSQGEYVSPEKVENTYARAKGVAEVFLHGESLQNYAMAIVVPDKDALMAIAKENNVQ
;
A
#
# COMPACT_ATOMS: atom_id res chain seq x y z
N VAL A 1 0.39 -18.54 -2.49
CA VAL A 1 0.62 -19.70 -1.59
C VAL A 1 1.18 -20.91 -2.34
N THR A 2 0.60 -21.30 -3.49
CA THR A 2 1.08 -22.44 -4.31
C THR A 2 2.57 -22.36 -4.67
N THR A 3 3.05 -21.20 -5.10
CA THR A 3 4.48 -20.96 -5.40
C THR A 3 5.38 -21.19 -4.17
N ILE A 4 4.91 -20.80 -2.98
CA ILE A 4 5.67 -20.94 -1.72
C ILE A 4 5.87 -22.43 -1.39
N PHE A 5 4.83 -23.25 -1.57
CA PHE A 5 4.94 -24.70 -1.40
C PHE A 5 5.84 -25.36 -2.44
N TYR A 6 5.78 -24.91 -3.70
CA TYR A 6 6.65 -25.42 -4.77
C TYR A 6 8.15 -25.25 -4.42
N TYR A 7 8.50 -24.18 -3.72
CA TYR A 7 9.87 -23.93 -3.24
C TYR A 7 10.19 -24.55 -1.87
N GLY A 8 9.30 -25.37 -1.30
CA GLY A 8 9.54 -26.08 -0.04
C GLY A 8 9.54 -25.19 1.20
N ALA A 9 8.93 -24.00 1.14
CA ALA A 9 8.85 -23.11 2.30
C ALA A 9 7.78 -23.58 3.32
N ALA A 10 8.00 -23.24 4.59
CA ALA A 10 7.09 -23.51 5.68
C ALA A 10 6.13 -22.33 5.92
N ILE A 11 4.88 -22.62 6.28
CA ILE A 11 3.87 -21.62 6.62
C ILE A 11 3.66 -21.63 8.14
N GLY A 12 3.87 -20.47 8.77
CA GLY A 12 3.49 -20.25 10.16
C GLY A 12 2.03 -19.84 10.27
N PHE A 13 1.25 -20.57 11.07
CA PHE A 13 -0.13 -20.21 11.39
C PHE A 13 -0.13 -19.32 12.64
N TYR A 14 -0.78 -18.16 12.57
CA TYR A 14 -0.92 -17.25 13.71
C TYR A 14 -1.98 -17.77 14.69
N GLY A 15 -1.87 -17.41 15.97
CA GLY A 15 -2.71 -17.95 17.05
C GLY A 15 -4.17 -17.48 17.08
N GLY A 16 -4.68 -16.88 16.01
CA GLY A 16 -6.06 -16.40 15.88
C GLY A 16 -6.32 -14.98 16.43
N ASP A 17 -5.43 -14.45 17.28
CA ASP A 17 -5.54 -13.10 17.85
C ASP A 17 -4.43 -12.17 17.32
N VAL A 18 -4.84 -11.14 16.56
CA VAL A 18 -3.93 -10.14 15.97
C VAL A 18 -3.17 -9.36 17.05
N LEU A 19 -3.71 -9.22 18.26
CA LEU A 19 -3.03 -8.53 19.37
C LEU A 19 -1.82 -9.32 19.86
N LYS A 20 -1.83 -10.64 19.71
CA LYS A 20 -0.74 -11.56 20.09
C LYS A 20 0.25 -11.84 18.96
N MET A 21 0.07 -11.22 17.80
CA MET A 21 0.92 -11.45 16.63
C MET A 21 2.41 -11.20 16.89
N LYS A 22 2.77 -10.32 17.85
CA LYS A 22 4.18 -10.13 18.25
C LYS A 22 4.80 -11.40 18.82
N ASP A 23 4.04 -12.15 19.61
CA ASP A 23 4.51 -13.37 20.27
C ASP A 23 4.68 -14.48 19.22
N ASP A 24 3.72 -14.58 18.30
CA ASP A 24 3.79 -15.49 17.15
C ASP A 24 5.03 -15.21 16.29
N LEU A 25 5.29 -13.93 15.98
CA LEU A 25 6.46 -13.53 15.17
C LEU A 25 7.79 -13.82 15.87
N ALA A 26 7.84 -13.72 17.20
CA ALA A 26 9.03 -14.03 17.98
C ALA A 26 9.38 -15.53 17.95
N VAL A 27 8.37 -16.39 17.86
CA VAL A 27 8.51 -17.84 17.72
C VAL A 27 8.81 -18.23 16.28
N LEU A 28 7.99 -17.76 15.33
CA LEU A 28 8.03 -18.16 13.92
C LEU A 28 9.25 -17.61 13.17
N LYS A 29 9.73 -16.41 13.54
CA LYS A 29 10.87 -15.72 12.91
C LYS A 29 10.83 -15.80 11.37
N PRO A 30 9.78 -15.29 10.71
CA PRO A 30 9.56 -15.49 9.29
C PRO A 30 10.66 -14.86 8.43
N THR A 31 10.98 -15.49 7.31
CA THR A 31 11.87 -14.96 6.27
C THR A 31 11.13 -14.11 5.23
N LEU A 32 9.86 -14.42 5.01
CA LEU A 32 8.92 -13.70 4.16
C LEU A 32 7.71 -13.32 5.00
N PHE A 33 7.39 -12.03 5.08
CA PHE A 33 6.21 -11.55 5.77
C PHE A 33 5.21 -10.96 4.76
N VAL A 34 4.05 -11.59 4.63
CA VAL A 34 2.97 -11.14 3.73
C VAL A 34 1.82 -10.65 4.60
N SER A 35 1.38 -9.40 4.40
CA SER A 35 0.29 -8.84 5.19
C SER A 35 -0.47 -7.73 4.46
N VAL A 36 -1.51 -7.21 5.12
CA VAL A 36 -2.36 -6.14 4.58
C VAL A 36 -1.93 -4.76 5.13
N PRO A 37 -2.28 -3.64 4.47
CA PRO A 37 -1.83 -2.30 4.88
C PRO A 37 -2.11 -1.98 6.33
N ARG A 38 -3.29 -2.34 6.86
CA ARG A 38 -3.67 -2.07 8.26
C ARG A 38 -2.67 -2.63 9.27
N ILE A 39 -2.10 -3.80 9.01
CA ILE A 39 -1.12 -4.43 9.89
C ILE A 39 0.23 -3.71 9.80
N TYR A 40 0.68 -3.38 8.59
CA TYR A 40 1.89 -2.58 8.39
C TYR A 40 1.78 -1.17 9.00
N SER A 41 0.63 -0.51 8.90
CA SER A 41 0.38 0.78 9.54
C SER A 41 0.51 0.69 11.06
N LYS A 42 0.00 -0.37 11.69
CA LYS A 42 0.19 -0.60 13.13
C LYS A 42 1.65 -0.79 13.50
N PHE A 43 2.42 -1.56 12.71
CA PHE A 43 3.86 -1.69 12.92
C PHE A 43 4.59 -0.36 12.77
N TYR A 44 4.27 0.40 11.71
CA TYR A 44 4.81 1.73 11.48
C TYR A 44 4.59 2.64 12.69
N LEU A 45 3.35 2.77 13.17
CA LEU A 45 3.01 3.61 14.33
C LEU A 45 3.79 3.18 15.58
N LYS A 46 3.85 1.88 15.86
CA LYS A 46 4.56 1.34 17.03
C LYS A 46 6.07 1.55 16.96
N ILE A 47 6.68 1.32 15.78
CA ILE A 47 8.11 1.54 15.57
C ILE A 47 8.43 3.02 15.70
N LYS A 48 7.62 3.87 15.07
CA LYS A 48 7.80 5.31 15.09
C LYS A 48 7.64 5.89 16.50
N ALA A 49 6.61 5.48 17.24
CA ALA A 49 6.44 5.87 18.65
C ALA A 49 7.66 5.48 19.50
N GLY A 50 8.15 4.23 19.39
CA GLY A 50 9.35 3.79 20.12
C GLY A 50 10.64 4.52 19.71
N MET A 51 10.71 5.05 18.47
CA MET A 51 11.79 5.92 18.03
C MET A 51 11.66 7.34 18.57
N ASP A 52 10.43 7.87 18.65
CA ASP A 52 10.12 9.22 19.12
C ASP A 52 10.27 9.35 20.65
N GLU A 53 10.07 8.24 21.39
CA GLU A 53 10.35 8.12 22.83
C GLU A 53 11.84 8.22 23.18
N ALA A 54 12.75 8.07 22.20
CA ALA A 54 14.17 8.21 22.45
C ALA A 54 14.50 9.65 22.88
N THR A 55 15.29 9.80 23.94
CA THR A 55 15.72 11.10 24.49
C THR A 55 17.23 11.32 24.36
N GLY A 56 17.64 12.59 24.39
CA GLY A 56 19.05 13.00 24.36
C GLY A 56 19.82 12.55 23.11
N CYS A 57 21.04 12.05 23.29
CA CYS A 57 21.90 11.60 22.20
C CYS A 57 21.29 10.46 21.38
N LYS A 58 20.45 9.60 21.99
CA LYS A 58 19.76 8.52 21.28
C LYS A 58 18.75 9.08 20.27
N LYS A 59 18.04 10.16 20.61
CA LYS A 59 17.10 10.83 19.68
C LYS A 59 17.81 11.37 18.45
N CYS A 60 18.94 12.08 18.66
CA CYS A 60 19.76 12.62 17.58
C CYS A 60 20.29 11.49 16.69
N LEU A 61 20.72 10.38 17.28
CA LEU A 61 21.24 9.23 16.57
C LEU A 61 20.16 8.53 15.72
N VAL A 62 18.99 8.26 16.30
CA VAL A 62 17.85 7.66 15.58
C VAL A 62 17.36 8.59 14.46
N GLY A 63 17.19 9.87 14.75
CA GLY A 63 16.78 10.87 13.76
C GLY A 63 17.77 10.96 12.60
N LYS A 64 19.07 11.02 12.88
CA LYS A 64 20.13 11.03 11.85
C LYS A 64 20.13 9.74 11.05
N ALA A 65 19.99 8.58 11.68
CA ALA A 65 19.92 7.29 11.00
C ALA A 65 18.72 7.21 10.03
N CYS A 66 17.53 7.60 10.49
CA CYS A 66 16.32 7.61 9.65
C CYS A 66 16.47 8.58 8.48
N THR A 67 16.90 9.82 8.73
CA THR A 67 17.09 10.82 7.67
C THR A 67 18.14 10.39 6.66
N THR A 68 19.30 9.87 7.10
CA THR A 68 20.33 9.36 6.20
C THR A 68 19.80 8.23 5.33
N LYS A 69 19.13 7.23 5.90
CA LYS A 69 18.63 6.09 5.11
C LYS A 69 17.47 6.48 4.19
N LEU A 70 16.59 7.39 4.59
CA LEU A 70 15.54 7.91 3.69
C LEU A 70 16.13 8.71 2.54
N ASN A 71 17.19 9.50 2.79
CA ASN A 71 17.87 10.24 1.74
C ASN A 71 18.56 9.29 0.77
N ASN A 72 19.27 8.27 1.27
CA ASN A 72 19.85 7.22 0.43
C ASN A 72 18.77 6.55 -0.41
N LEU A 73 17.67 6.07 0.20
CA LEU A 73 16.57 5.43 -0.54
C LEU A 73 16.07 6.29 -1.72
N LYS A 74 15.99 7.62 -1.53
CA LYS A 74 15.58 8.55 -2.58
C LYS A 74 16.68 8.81 -3.63
N SER A 75 17.95 8.84 -3.25
CA SER A 75 19.06 9.19 -4.14
C SER A 75 19.65 7.99 -4.88
N ASP A 76 19.92 6.89 -4.16
CA ASP A 76 20.66 5.73 -4.63
C ASP A 76 19.86 4.43 -4.54
N CYS A 77 18.57 4.51 -4.19
CA CYS A 77 17.69 3.36 -4.07
C CYS A 77 18.14 2.35 -2.97
N SER A 78 19.01 2.78 -2.05
CA SER A 78 19.51 1.94 -0.95
C SER A 78 18.73 2.13 0.34
N TYR A 79 18.31 1.01 0.93
CA TYR A 79 17.64 0.94 2.23
C TYR A 79 18.50 0.25 3.30
N THR A 80 19.75 -0.08 3.00
CA THR A 80 20.71 -0.72 3.93
C THR A 80 21.90 0.20 4.21
N SER A 81 22.38 0.22 5.45
CA SER A 81 23.59 0.94 5.83
C SER A 81 24.28 0.22 6.97
N GLY A 82 25.45 -0.38 6.73
CA GLY A 82 26.11 -1.29 7.68
C GLY A 82 26.24 -0.73 9.10
N LEU A 83 26.59 0.55 9.26
CA LEU A 83 26.71 1.21 10.55
C LEU A 83 25.35 1.39 11.25
N TRP A 84 24.37 1.97 10.55
CA TRP A 84 23.06 2.26 11.12
C TRP A 84 22.22 1.00 11.36
N ASP A 85 22.38 -0.01 10.50
CA ASP A 85 21.66 -1.27 10.57
C ASP A 85 22.01 -2.05 11.83
N ALA A 86 23.30 -2.03 12.21
CA ALA A 86 23.78 -2.68 13.41
C ALA A 86 23.37 -1.95 14.70
N ILE A 87 23.40 -0.61 14.69
CA ILE A 87 23.21 0.21 15.91
C ILE A 87 21.73 0.49 16.19
N VAL A 88 20.96 0.92 15.18
CA VAL A 88 19.58 1.39 15.34
C VAL A 88 18.59 0.31 14.92
N PHE A 89 18.74 -0.22 13.70
CA PHE A 89 17.70 -1.04 13.08
C PHE A 89 17.75 -2.52 13.45
N LYS A 90 18.76 -2.97 14.21
CA LYS A 90 18.78 -4.33 14.77
C LYS A 90 17.57 -4.59 15.69
N LYS A 91 17.14 -3.56 16.44
CA LYS A 91 15.96 -3.65 17.33
C LYS A 91 14.64 -3.66 16.55
N THR A 92 14.55 -2.89 15.47
CA THR A 92 13.34 -2.86 14.63
C THR A 92 13.18 -4.16 13.86
N LYS A 93 14.27 -4.74 13.33
CA LYS A 93 14.26 -6.07 12.70
C LYS A 93 13.69 -7.17 13.60
N ALA A 94 13.98 -7.11 14.90
CA ALA A 94 13.48 -8.08 15.86
C ALA A 94 11.94 -8.08 16.02
N ILE A 95 11.24 -7.01 15.59
CA ILE A 95 9.78 -6.92 15.67
C ILE A 95 9.10 -7.93 14.74
N LEU A 96 9.69 -8.23 13.58
CA LEU A 96 9.27 -9.32 12.69
C LEU A 96 10.08 -10.59 12.90
N GLY A 97 10.63 -10.79 14.11
CA GLY A 97 11.39 -11.99 14.47
C GLY A 97 12.86 -12.03 14.01
N GLY A 98 13.36 -10.95 13.38
CA GLY A 98 14.78 -10.76 13.09
C GLY A 98 15.31 -11.40 11.80
N ASN A 99 14.58 -12.36 11.23
CA ASN A 99 14.98 -13.09 10.02
C ASN A 99 14.28 -12.62 8.73
N CYS A 100 13.43 -11.59 8.82
CA CYS A 100 12.63 -11.13 7.69
C CYS A 100 13.53 -10.52 6.60
N THR A 101 13.50 -11.16 5.42
CA THR A 101 14.27 -10.76 4.24
C THR A 101 13.44 -10.08 3.17
N ARG A 102 12.10 -10.25 3.19
CA ARG A 102 11.17 -9.64 2.23
C ARG A 102 9.83 -9.39 2.90
N MET A 103 9.24 -8.25 2.59
CA MET A 103 7.88 -7.89 3.00
C MET A 103 7.01 -7.75 1.75
N ILE A 104 5.80 -8.30 1.78
CA ILE A 104 4.80 -8.14 0.72
C ILE A 104 3.55 -7.51 1.32
N VAL A 105 2.99 -6.53 0.62
CA VAL A 105 1.67 -5.93 0.90
C VAL A 105 0.78 -6.03 -0.32
N GLY A 106 -0.52 -6.21 -0.08
CA GLY A 106 -1.56 -6.16 -1.11
C GLY A 106 -2.93 -6.07 -0.46
N SER A 107 -3.99 -6.32 -1.23
CA SER A 107 -5.42 -6.20 -0.86
C SER A 107 -5.97 -4.78 -0.73
N ALA A 108 -5.15 -3.79 -0.43
CA ALA A 108 -5.55 -2.38 -0.33
C ALA A 108 -4.31 -1.48 -0.57
N PRO A 109 -4.50 -0.21 -0.93
CA PRO A 109 -3.38 0.73 -1.10
C PRO A 109 -2.68 1.01 0.23
N ILE A 110 -1.39 1.32 0.16
CA ILE A 110 -0.58 1.75 1.30
C ILE A 110 0.19 3.02 0.94
N SER A 111 0.38 3.92 1.90
CA SER A 111 1.10 5.16 1.63
C SER A 111 2.60 4.92 1.35
N GLU A 112 3.14 5.68 0.39
CA GLU A 112 4.57 5.69 0.05
C GLU A 112 5.46 5.93 1.29
N THR A 113 5.01 6.82 2.17
CA THR A 113 5.72 7.14 3.43
C THR A 113 5.87 5.92 4.34
N ILE A 114 4.82 5.11 4.48
CA ILE A 114 4.88 3.89 5.30
C ILE A 114 5.79 2.87 4.62
N MET A 115 5.67 2.69 3.30
CA MET A 115 6.53 1.76 2.58
C MET A 115 8.02 2.12 2.71
N ASP A 116 8.38 3.37 2.43
CA ASP A 116 9.76 3.85 2.49
C ASP A 116 10.33 3.73 3.90
N PHE A 117 9.54 4.10 4.91
CA PHE A 117 9.94 3.92 6.31
C PHE A 117 10.15 2.44 6.65
N MET A 118 9.23 1.56 6.27
CA MET A 118 9.34 0.13 6.56
C MET A 118 10.56 -0.50 5.86
N LYS A 119 10.86 -0.11 4.61
CA LYS A 119 12.07 -0.54 3.89
C LYS A 119 13.34 -0.21 4.69
N ILE A 120 13.49 1.02 5.16
CA ILE A 120 14.68 1.41 5.93
C ILE A 120 14.68 0.82 7.35
N ALA A 121 13.50 0.68 7.97
CA ALA A 121 13.35 0.19 9.33
C ALA A 121 13.66 -1.31 9.45
N MET A 122 13.22 -2.08 8.45
CA MET A 122 13.45 -3.52 8.38
C MET A 122 14.68 -3.90 7.56
N CYS A 123 15.25 -2.95 6.81
CA CYS A 123 16.39 -3.13 5.91
C CYS A 123 16.17 -4.27 4.91
N CYS A 124 14.96 -4.37 4.38
CA CYS A 124 14.57 -5.37 3.40
C CYS A 124 13.59 -4.78 2.38
N PRO A 125 13.51 -5.36 1.16
CA PRO A 125 12.56 -4.91 0.14
C PRO A 125 11.12 -5.03 0.65
N PHE A 126 10.32 -4.05 0.24
CA PHE A 126 8.90 -4.01 0.51
C PHE A 126 8.15 -3.95 -0.81
N ILE A 127 7.55 -5.09 -1.14
CA ILE A 127 6.92 -5.39 -2.42
C ILE A 127 5.43 -5.06 -2.32
N GLU A 128 4.92 -4.29 -3.27
CA GLU A 128 3.51 -3.97 -3.40
C GLU A 128 2.90 -4.80 -4.54
N GLY A 129 1.89 -5.60 -4.20
CA GLY A 129 1.15 -6.43 -5.13
C GLY A 129 -0.28 -5.93 -5.30
N TYR A 130 -0.70 -5.77 -6.55
CA TYR A 130 -2.08 -5.48 -6.90
C TYR A 130 -2.72 -6.68 -7.59
N GLY A 131 -3.97 -6.95 -7.25
CA GLY A 131 -4.78 -7.98 -7.88
C GLY A 131 -6.05 -8.23 -7.07
N GLN A 132 -6.89 -9.11 -7.58
CA GLN A 132 -8.21 -9.40 -7.02
C GLN A 132 -8.55 -10.88 -7.16
N THR A 133 -9.67 -11.29 -6.57
CA THR A 133 -10.12 -12.69 -6.58
C THR A 133 -10.40 -13.15 -8.01
N GLU A 134 -11.00 -12.28 -8.81
CA GLU A 134 -11.37 -12.48 -10.21
C GLU A 134 -10.15 -12.66 -11.12
N SER A 135 -8.97 -12.18 -10.68
CA SER A 135 -7.67 -12.40 -11.34
C SER A 135 -6.80 -13.44 -10.62
N THR A 136 -7.41 -14.28 -9.77
CA THR A 136 -6.76 -15.35 -9.00
C THR A 136 -5.54 -14.92 -8.16
N GLY A 137 -5.58 -13.69 -7.62
CA GLY A 137 -4.55 -13.14 -6.76
C GLY A 137 -3.81 -11.99 -7.44
N ALA A 138 -2.49 -11.91 -7.24
CA ALA A 138 -1.67 -10.81 -7.75
C ALA A 138 -1.66 -10.81 -9.29
N SER A 139 -1.88 -9.64 -9.89
CA SER A 139 -1.79 -9.38 -11.32
C SER A 139 -0.61 -8.49 -11.66
N PHE A 140 -0.26 -7.58 -10.75
CA PHE A 140 0.89 -6.69 -10.83
C PHE A 140 1.68 -6.78 -9.53
N CYS A 141 3.01 -6.65 -9.64
CA CYS A 141 3.88 -6.65 -8.48
C CYS A 141 5.10 -5.77 -8.73
N THR A 142 5.55 -5.04 -7.71
CA THR A 142 6.89 -4.45 -7.73
C THR A 142 7.95 -5.55 -7.65
N HIS A 143 9.10 -5.30 -8.28
CA HIS A 143 10.23 -6.23 -8.22
C HIS A 143 11.12 -5.90 -7.01
N ASP A 144 11.81 -6.89 -6.44
CA ASP A 144 12.71 -6.70 -5.29
C ASP A 144 13.82 -5.66 -5.54
N SER A 145 14.19 -5.49 -6.80
CA SER A 145 15.18 -4.49 -7.25
C SER A 145 14.59 -3.12 -7.58
N ASP A 146 13.27 -2.96 -7.43
CA ASP A 146 12.57 -1.68 -7.59
C ASP A 146 12.14 -1.17 -6.21
N PRO A 147 12.96 -0.33 -5.57
CA PRO A 147 12.67 0.16 -4.24
C PRO A 147 11.81 1.42 -4.28
N LYS A 148 11.30 1.86 -5.43
CA LYS A 148 10.34 2.96 -5.48
C LYS A 148 9.00 2.51 -4.91
N ALA A 149 8.30 3.44 -4.27
CA ALA A 149 6.95 3.22 -3.76
C ALA A 149 5.94 4.00 -4.62
N GLY A 150 4.65 3.72 -4.43
CA GLY A 150 3.58 4.50 -5.06
C GLY A 150 3.19 3.99 -6.44
N HIS A 151 3.54 2.75 -6.76
CA HIS A 151 3.10 2.01 -7.93
C HIS A 151 3.13 0.51 -7.63
N VAL A 152 2.32 -0.26 -8.33
CA VAL A 152 2.20 -1.72 -8.16
C VAL A 152 3.13 -2.50 -9.11
N GLY A 153 4.01 -1.78 -9.82
CA GLY A 153 5.04 -2.39 -10.67
C GLY A 153 4.50 -2.89 -12.00
N GLY A 154 5.08 -3.98 -12.50
CA GLY A 154 4.75 -4.56 -13.80
C GLY A 154 3.78 -5.74 -13.67
N PRO A 155 3.19 -6.19 -14.80
CA PRO A 155 2.33 -7.36 -14.81
C PRO A 155 3.12 -8.62 -14.44
N ILE A 156 2.50 -9.54 -13.72
CA ILE A 156 3.08 -10.87 -13.48
C ILE A 156 2.95 -11.76 -14.72
N CYS A 157 3.58 -12.94 -14.70
CA CYS A 157 3.59 -13.85 -15.83
C CYS A 157 2.19 -14.30 -16.28
N ALA A 158 2.04 -14.60 -17.58
CA ALA A 158 0.83 -15.14 -18.20
C ALA A 158 -0.40 -14.20 -18.21
N LEU A 159 -0.16 -12.88 -18.20
CA LEU A 159 -1.18 -11.84 -18.27
C LEU A 159 -0.87 -10.83 -19.38
N GLU A 160 -1.94 -10.42 -20.06
CA GLU A 160 -2.01 -9.21 -20.87
C GLU A 160 -2.81 -8.16 -20.11
N TYR A 161 -2.50 -6.89 -20.32
CA TYR A 161 -3.27 -5.79 -19.75
C TYR A 161 -3.44 -4.65 -20.74
N LYS A 162 -4.53 -3.88 -20.56
CA LYS A 162 -4.79 -2.62 -21.25
C LYS A 162 -5.39 -1.61 -20.27
N LEU A 163 -5.31 -0.33 -20.60
CA LEU A 163 -6.16 0.69 -19.98
C LEU A 163 -7.29 1.01 -20.94
N GLU A 164 -8.52 0.99 -20.46
CA GLU A 164 -9.70 1.39 -21.22
C GLU A 164 -10.22 2.75 -20.73
N ASP A 165 -10.49 3.65 -21.66
CA ASP A 165 -10.91 5.01 -21.35
C ASP A 165 -12.22 5.00 -20.55
N VAL A 166 -12.27 5.82 -19.49
CA VAL A 166 -13.47 6.03 -18.68
C VAL A 166 -13.95 7.45 -18.90
N ALA A 167 -14.60 7.66 -20.05
CA ALA A 167 -15.01 8.98 -20.53
C ALA A 167 -15.89 9.73 -19.52
N ASP A 168 -16.82 9.05 -18.85
CA ASP A 168 -17.72 9.64 -17.84
C ASP A 168 -16.98 10.22 -16.62
N MET A 169 -15.71 9.87 -16.43
CA MET A 169 -14.86 10.30 -15.32
C MET A 169 -13.65 11.13 -15.79
N ASN A 170 -13.57 11.48 -17.08
CA ASN A 170 -12.44 12.19 -17.68
C ASN A 170 -11.10 11.47 -17.43
N TYR A 171 -11.08 10.15 -17.54
CA TYR A 171 -9.85 9.35 -17.62
C TYR A 171 -9.70 8.85 -19.05
N THR A 172 -8.65 9.29 -19.72
CA THR A 172 -8.41 8.92 -21.12
C THR A 172 -6.96 8.52 -21.37
N SER A 173 -6.78 7.74 -22.43
CA SER A 173 -5.49 7.38 -23.00
C SER A 173 -4.66 8.60 -23.46
N GLU A 174 -5.30 9.75 -23.69
CA GLU A 174 -4.64 11.00 -24.10
C GLU A 174 -4.16 11.85 -22.93
N ASP A 175 -4.46 11.44 -21.69
CA ASP A 175 -4.09 12.19 -20.49
C ASP A 175 -2.58 12.41 -20.37
N LYS A 176 -2.22 13.58 -19.84
CA LYS A 176 -0.83 13.98 -19.59
C LYS A 176 -0.65 14.38 -18.14
N ASP A 177 0.54 14.11 -17.63
CA ASP A 177 0.93 14.55 -16.31
C ASP A 177 0.90 16.09 -16.24
N LYS A 178 0.32 16.64 -15.16
CA LYS A 178 0.06 18.08 -15.07
C LYS A 178 1.35 18.89 -15.02
N ASP A 179 2.39 18.34 -14.39
CA ASP A 179 3.65 19.02 -14.10
C ASP A 179 4.66 18.82 -15.22
N THR A 180 4.85 17.57 -15.66
CA THR A 180 5.87 17.19 -16.64
C THR A 180 5.37 17.26 -18.09
N LYS A 181 4.05 17.34 -18.31
CA LYS A 181 3.38 17.27 -19.63
C LYS A 181 3.67 15.99 -20.42
N LEU A 182 4.31 14.99 -19.82
CA LEU A 182 4.54 13.69 -20.43
C LEU A 182 3.22 12.90 -20.51
N PRO A 183 3.09 11.98 -21.48
CA PRO A 183 1.95 11.08 -21.52
C PRO A 183 1.80 10.31 -20.20
N ALA A 184 0.60 10.34 -19.65
CA ALA A 184 0.22 9.64 -18.44
C ALA A 184 -1.19 9.06 -18.66
N PRO A 185 -1.34 8.08 -19.58
CA PRO A 185 -2.63 7.53 -19.94
C PRO A 185 -3.34 7.01 -18.69
N ARG A 186 -4.65 7.27 -18.58
CA ARG A 186 -5.47 6.83 -17.45
C ARG A 186 -6.70 6.10 -17.97
N GLY A 187 -7.11 5.08 -17.25
CA GLY A 187 -8.28 4.30 -17.64
C GLY A 187 -8.52 3.13 -16.70
N GLU A 188 -9.60 2.41 -16.94
CA GLU A 188 -9.89 1.16 -16.26
C GLU A 188 -8.84 0.11 -16.64
N VAL A 189 -8.24 -0.51 -15.63
CA VAL A 189 -7.30 -1.60 -15.83
C VAL A 189 -8.09 -2.82 -16.28
N CYS A 190 -7.82 -3.32 -17.48
CA CYS A 190 -8.41 -4.55 -17.97
C CYS A 190 -7.32 -5.61 -18.12
N ILE A 191 -7.61 -6.84 -17.72
CA ILE A 191 -6.63 -7.93 -17.67
C ILE A 191 -7.16 -9.13 -18.45
N ARG A 192 -6.31 -9.80 -19.21
CA ARG A 192 -6.65 -11.03 -19.92
C ARG A 192 -5.54 -12.05 -19.76
N GLY A 193 -5.88 -13.33 -19.67
CA GLY A 193 -4.90 -14.41 -19.59
C GLY A 193 -5.30 -15.52 -18.64
N HIS A 194 -4.37 -16.42 -18.35
CA HIS A 194 -4.64 -17.66 -17.61
C HIS A 194 -4.94 -17.42 -16.12
N ALA A 195 -4.63 -16.24 -15.60
CA ALA A 195 -4.95 -15.89 -14.22
C ALA A 195 -6.39 -15.36 -14.05
N VAL A 196 -7.13 -15.09 -15.13
CA VAL A 196 -8.54 -14.67 -15.01
C VAL A 196 -9.40 -15.89 -14.66
N PHE A 197 -10.27 -15.74 -13.65
CA PHE A 197 -11.20 -16.79 -13.22
C PHE A 197 -12.19 -17.19 -14.34
N LEU A 198 -12.87 -18.32 -14.17
CA LEU A 198 -13.88 -18.78 -15.14
C LEU A 198 -15.20 -18.02 -15.08
N GLY A 199 -15.40 -17.18 -14.05
CA GLY A 199 -16.66 -16.50 -13.77
C GLY A 199 -17.24 -16.84 -12.40
N TYR A 200 -18.36 -16.20 -12.09
CA TYR A 200 -19.07 -16.37 -10.84
C TYR A 200 -19.94 -17.62 -10.87
N TYR A 201 -19.92 -18.38 -9.78
CA TYR A 201 -20.68 -19.62 -9.66
C TYR A 201 -22.19 -19.36 -9.78
N LYS A 202 -22.83 -19.99 -10.76
CA LYS A 202 -24.27 -19.87 -11.09
C LYS A 202 -24.75 -18.46 -11.44
N ASP A 203 -23.85 -17.53 -11.76
CA ASP A 203 -24.21 -16.16 -12.13
C ASP A 203 -23.58 -15.79 -13.48
N ARG A 204 -24.25 -16.21 -14.56
CA ARG A 204 -23.79 -15.92 -15.93
C ARG A 204 -23.92 -14.45 -16.29
N SER A 205 -24.93 -13.74 -15.78
CA SER A 205 -25.11 -12.30 -16.06
C SER A 205 -23.91 -11.53 -15.54
N LYS A 206 -23.60 -11.68 -14.25
CA LYS A 206 -22.47 -10.99 -13.63
C LYS A 206 -21.13 -11.42 -14.21
N THR A 207 -21.02 -12.67 -14.64
CA THR A 207 -19.81 -13.15 -15.34
C THR A 207 -19.60 -12.41 -16.66
N SER A 208 -20.63 -12.31 -17.50
CA SER A 208 -20.56 -11.59 -18.78
C SER A 208 -20.44 -10.07 -18.63
N GLU A 209 -20.87 -9.51 -17.50
CA GLU A 209 -20.64 -8.10 -17.14
C GLU A 209 -19.19 -7.84 -16.70
N THR A 210 -18.52 -8.85 -16.16
CA THR A 210 -17.16 -8.72 -15.59
C THR A 210 -16.07 -9.14 -16.58
N ILE A 211 -16.34 -10.16 -17.41
CA ILE A 211 -15.46 -10.63 -18.47
C ILE A 211 -16.15 -10.37 -19.81
N ASP A 212 -15.53 -9.57 -20.67
CA ASP A 212 -16.06 -9.30 -22.00
C ASP A 212 -15.94 -10.51 -22.95
N LYS A 213 -16.56 -10.37 -24.13
CA LYS A 213 -16.53 -11.39 -25.19
C LYS A 213 -15.12 -11.71 -25.71
N ASP A 214 -14.15 -10.81 -25.52
CA ASP A 214 -12.77 -10.93 -25.97
C ASP A 214 -11.84 -11.46 -24.86
N GLY A 215 -12.42 -11.81 -23.70
CA GLY A 215 -11.77 -12.41 -22.54
C GLY A 215 -11.13 -11.40 -21.58
N TRP A 216 -11.42 -10.11 -21.70
CA TRP A 216 -10.91 -9.10 -20.79
C TRP A 216 -11.75 -9.05 -19.51
N LEU A 217 -11.08 -9.26 -18.38
CA LEU A 217 -11.58 -8.92 -17.05
C LEU A 217 -11.52 -7.41 -16.86
N HIS A 218 -12.68 -6.78 -16.73
CA HIS A 218 -12.82 -5.39 -16.30
C HIS A 218 -12.67 -5.31 -14.79
N THR A 219 -11.56 -4.74 -14.30
CA THR A 219 -11.25 -4.82 -12.86
C THR A 219 -12.09 -3.88 -12.01
N GLY A 220 -12.73 -2.88 -12.62
CA GLY A 220 -13.36 -1.78 -11.90
C GLY A 220 -12.37 -0.86 -11.19
N ASP A 221 -11.06 -0.97 -11.46
CA ASP A 221 -10.02 -0.12 -10.92
C ASP A 221 -9.45 0.80 -12.00
N VAL A 222 -9.26 2.07 -11.66
CA VAL A 222 -8.63 3.04 -12.54
C VAL A 222 -7.14 3.11 -12.24
N GLY A 223 -6.31 3.02 -13.28
CA GLY A 223 -4.87 3.10 -13.18
C GLY A 223 -4.26 4.08 -14.17
N THR A 224 -2.96 4.34 -14.00
CA THR A 224 -2.13 5.08 -14.94
C THR A 224 -0.79 4.39 -15.16
N ILE A 225 -0.24 4.50 -16.36
CA ILE A 225 1.09 4.00 -16.67
C ILE A 225 2.11 5.11 -16.45
N LEU A 226 3.06 4.86 -15.57
CA LEU A 226 4.16 5.75 -15.28
C LEU A 226 5.20 5.72 -16.42
N PRO A 227 6.06 6.74 -16.56
CA PRO A 227 7.09 6.79 -17.60
C PRO A 227 8.06 5.60 -17.62
N ASN A 228 8.23 4.90 -16.49
CA ASN A 228 9.03 3.67 -16.39
C ASN A 228 8.26 2.40 -16.78
N GLY A 229 7.02 2.51 -17.24
CA GLY A 229 6.14 1.40 -17.60
C GLY A 229 5.41 0.75 -16.42
N ALA A 230 5.63 1.21 -15.19
CA ALA A 230 4.93 0.66 -14.02
C ALA A 230 3.47 1.13 -13.97
N LEU A 231 2.58 0.25 -13.53
CA LEU A 231 1.19 0.59 -13.25
C LEU A 231 1.08 1.26 -11.87
N LYS A 232 0.39 2.40 -11.82
CA LYS A 232 -0.04 3.04 -10.57
C LYS A 232 -1.56 3.00 -10.49
N ILE A 233 -2.10 2.44 -9.42
CA ILE A 233 -3.54 2.46 -9.14
C ILE A 233 -3.93 3.84 -8.63
N ILE A 234 -5.02 4.38 -9.15
CA ILE A 234 -5.57 5.68 -8.74
C ILE A 234 -6.64 5.45 -7.68
N ASP A 235 -7.70 4.72 -8.01
CA ASP A 235 -8.80 4.35 -7.12
C ASP A 235 -9.75 3.35 -7.83
N ARG A 236 -10.75 2.85 -7.12
CA ARG A 236 -11.88 2.09 -7.64
C ARG A 236 -12.83 3.00 -8.41
N LYS A 237 -13.20 2.61 -9.63
CA LYS A 237 -14.17 3.30 -10.51
C LYS A 237 -15.48 3.62 -9.79
N LYS A 238 -15.92 2.74 -8.88
CA LYS A 238 -17.16 2.90 -8.10
C LYS A 238 -17.01 3.74 -6.82
N ASN A 239 -15.80 3.95 -6.31
CA ASN A 239 -15.58 4.68 -5.05
C ASN A 239 -15.28 6.17 -5.28
N ILE A 240 -14.78 6.54 -6.47
CA ILE A 240 -14.60 7.95 -6.83
C ILE A 240 -15.97 8.62 -6.93
N PHE A 241 -16.14 9.74 -6.23
CA PHE A 241 -17.34 10.57 -6.33
C PHE A 241 -17.01 11.92 -6.96
N LYS A 242 -18.00 12.48 -7.66
CA LYS A 242 -17.93 13.80 -8.29
C LYS A 242 -18.67 14.79 -7.40
N LEU A 243 -18.03 15.88 -6.99
CA LEU A 243 -18.71 16.96 -6.25
C LEU A 243 -19.50 17.86 -7.21
N SER A 244 -20.39 18.71 -6.68
CA SER A 244 -21.29 19.53 -7.51
C SER A 244 -20.58 20.54 -8.42
N GLN A 245 -19.36 20.95 -8.07
CA GLN A 245 -18.49 21.76 -8.94
C GLN A 245 -17.84 20.98 -10.10
N GLY A 246 -18.09 19.68 -10.19
CA GLY A 246 -17.61 18.80 -11.25
C GLY A 246 -16.24 18.17 -11.01
N GLU A 247 -15.61 18.43 -9.86
CA GLU A 247 -14.34 17.82 -9.48
C GLU A 247 -14.56 16.40 -8.95
N TYR A 248 -13.68 15.49 -9.37
CA TYR A 248 -13.68 14.10 -8.91
C TYR A 248 -12.71 13.93 -7.75
N VAL A 249 -13.18 13.31 -6.68
CA VAL A 249 -12.41 13.02 -5.48
C VAL A 249 -12.26 11.52 -5.33
N SER A 250 -11.01 11.09 -5.12
CA SER A 250 -10.64 9.73 -4.74
C SER A 250 -10.66 9.65 -3.21
N PRO A 251 -11.68 9.02 -2.59
CA PRO A 251 -11.73 8.93 -1.13
C PRO A 251 -10.51 8.21 -0.55
N GLU A 252 -10.07 7.11 -1.17
CA GLU A 252 -8.95 6.32 -0.66
C GLU A 252 -7.65 7.14 -0.58
N LYS A 253 -7.39 8.01 -1.57
CA LYS A 253 -6.21 8.90 -1.56
C LYS A 253 -6.26 9.91 -0.41
N VAL A 254 -7.44 10.45 -0.13
CA VAL A 254 -7.66 11.45 0.92
C VAL A 254 -7.60 10.79 2.30
N GLU A 255 -8.24 9.64 2.48
CA GLU A 255 -8.20 8.83 3.70
C GLU A 255 -6.77 8.43 4.05
N ASN A 256 -5.99 7.90 3.10
CA ASN A 256 -4.57 7.56 3.30
C ASN A 256 -3.72 8.78 3.69
N THR A 257 -4.10 9.98 3.24
CA THR A 257 -3.44 11.21 3.62
C THR A 257 -3.72 11.56 5.08
N TYR A 258 -5.00 11.53 5.49
CA TYR A 258 -5.43 11.86 6.86
C TYR A 258 -5.08 10.79 7.90
N ALA A 259 -4.98 9.51 7.51
CA ALA A 259 -4.55 8.42 8.37
C ALA A 259 -3.12 8.63 8.93
N ARG A 260 -2.35 9.59 8.39
CA ARG A 260 -1.02 9.97 8.88
C ARG A 260 -1.06 11.05 9.97
N ALA A 261 -2.19 11.71 10.19
CA ALA A 261 -2.31 12.78 11.17
C ALA A 261 -2.27 12.24 12.60
N LYS A 262 -1.56 12.95 13.50
CA LYS A 262 -1.48 12.57 14.93
C LYS A 262 -2.90 12.63 15.52
N GLY A 263 -3.35 11.55 16.16
CA GLY A 263 -4.68 11.48 16.77
C GLY A 263 -5.77 10.85 15.89
N VAL A 264 -5.48 10.47 14.64
CA VAL A 264 -6.41 9.74 13.77
C VAL A 264 -6.11 8.24 13.83
N ALA A 265 -7.06 7.43 14.28
CA ALA A 265 -6.96 5.97 14.26
C ALA A 265 -7.52 5.38 12.96
N GLU A 266 -8.71 5.81 12.56
CA GLU A 266 -9.37 5.42 11.30
C GLU A 266 -10.11 6.64 10.73
N VAL A 267 -10.24 6.69 9.40
CA VAL A 267 -10.96 7.75 8.69
C VAL A 267 -11.73 7.15 7.54
N PHE A 268 -12.96 7.61 7.37
CA PHE A 268 -13.84 7.25 6.26
C PHE A 268 -14.34 8.54 5.60
N LEU A 269 -14.07 8.73 4.32
CA LEU A 269 -14.50 9.88 3.55
C LEU A 269 -15.78 9.54 2.78
N HIS A 270 -16.75 10.43 2.90
CA HIS A 270 -17.98 10.40 2.14
C HIS A 270 -18.15 11.70 1.36
N GLY A 271 -18.62 11.58 0.12
CA GLY A 271 -19.03 12.73 -0.66
C GLY A 271 -20.30 12.43 -1.43
N GLU A 272 -21.09 13.48 -1.64
CA GLU A 272 -22.35 13.42 -2.36
C GLU A 272 -22.32 14.37 -3.55
N SER A 273 -22.85 13.94 -4.70
CA SER A 273 -22.68 14.68 -5.94
C SER A 273 -23.41 16.02 -6.02
N LEU A 274 -24.35 16.25 -5.10
CA LEU A 274 -25.07 17.52 -4.98
C LEU A 274 -24.34 18.53 -4.06
N GLN A 275 -23.34 18.08 -3.31
CA GLN A 275 -22.57 18.91 -2.39
C GLN A 275 -21.25 19.34 -3.03
N ASN A 276 -20.78 20.54 -2.70
CA ASN A 276 -19.47 21.05 -3.14
C ASN A 276 -18.32 20.74 -2.15
N TYR A 277 -18.58 19.89 -1.16
CA TYR A 277 -17.62 19.47 -0.14
C TYR A 277 -17.79 17.97 0.16
N ALA A 278 -16.73 17.37 0.72
CA ALA A 278 -16.76 16.03 1.28
C ALA A 278 -16.80 16.09 2.81
N MET A 279 -17.36 15.05 3.44
CA MET A 279 -17.37 14.87 4.90
C MET A 279 -16.54 13.65 5.27
N ALA A 280 -15.95 13.65 6.47
CA ALA A 280 -15.21 12.51 6.98
C ALA A 280 -15.73 12.08 8.36
N ILE A 281 -15.86 10.78 8.56
CA ILE A 281 -16.02 10.17 9.89
C ILE A 281 -14.63 9.75 10.36
N VAL A 282 -14.19 10.33 11.48
CA VAL A 282 -12.85 10.10 12.02
C VAL A 282 -12.97 9.39 13.36
N VAL A 283 -12.34 8.22 13.47
CA VAL A 283 -12.18 7.51 14.73
C VAL A 283 -10.90 8.03 15.39
N PRO A 284 -10.99 8.62 16.59
CA PRO A 284 -9.83 9.18 17.27
C PRO A 284 -8.92 8.10 17.84
N ASP A 285 -7.61 8.31 17.77
CA ASP A 285 -6.63 7.60 18.59
C ASP A 285 -6.62 8.24 19.98
N LYS A 286 -7.25 7.56 20.94
CA LYS A 286 -7.43 8.07 22.30
C LYS A 286 -6.10 8.36 23.00
N ASP A 287 -5.12 7.48 22.89
CA ASP A 287 -3.84 7.65 23.60
C ASP A 287 -3.06 8.82 23.01
N ALA A 288 -3.03 8.92 21.67
CA ALA A 288 -2.38 10.05 20.99
C ALA A 288 -3.08 11.38 21.30
N LEU A 289 -4.42 11.41 21.33
CA LEU A 289 -5.17 12.62 21.65
C LEU A 289 -5.03 13.04 23.11
N MET A 290 -5.03 12.10 24.06
CA MET A 290 -4.79 12.42 25.48
C MET A 290 -3.38 13.00 25.67
N ALA A 291 -2.38 12.50 24.94
CA ALA A 291 -1.05 13.09 24.94
C ALA A 291 -1.04 14.52 24.36
N ILE A 292 -1.74 14.76 23.25
CA ILE A 292 -1.90 16.11 22.67
C ILE A 292 -2.63 17.05 23.64
N ALA A 293 -3.70 16.58 24.28
CA ALA A 293 -4.47 17.37 25.23
C ALA A 293 -3.58 17.82 26.40
N LYS A 294 -2.77 16.89 26.94
CA LYS A 294 -1.78 17.19 27.97
C LYS A 294 -0.70 18.16 27.52
N GLU A 295 -0.18 18.03 26.29
CA GLU A 295 0.79 18.95 25.69
C GLU A 295 0.23 20.38 25.56
N ASN A 296 -1.09 20.52 25.32
CA ASN A 296 -1.77 21.80 25.11
C ASN A 296 -2.51 22.33 26.35
N ASN A 297 -2.34 21.71 27.52
CA ASN A 297 -3.05 22.04 28.77
C ASN A 297 -4.59 22.02 28.63
N VAL A 298 -5.12 21.13 27.77
CA VAL A 298 -6.55 20.85 27.64
C VAL A 298 -6.86 19.62 28.49
N GLN A 299 -7.85 19.73 29.38
CA GLN A 299 -8.32 18.63 30.25
C GLN A 299 -9.21 17.64 29.49
#